data_AF-A0A352VV77-F1
#
_entry.id   AF-A0A352VV77-F1
#
_cell.length_a   1.000
_cell.length_b   1.000
_cell.length_c   1.000
_cell.angle_alpha   90.00
_cell.angle_beta   90.00
_cell.angle_gamma   90.00
#
_symmetry.space_group_name_H-M   'P 1'
#
loop_
_entity.id
_entity.type
_entity.pdbx_description
1 polymer ?
#
loop_
_entity_poly.entity_id
_entity_poly.type
_entity_poly.pdbx_seq_one_letter_code
_entity_poly.pdbx_strand_id
1 'polypeptide(L)'
;MESLKLLLEESKLLYPEFLGSYRFIRQNKESIKEIRAHIAACAELGIPLISIYSDDRRNKKNVTEDESDLLRRGLREASHFAADHNIILAWDLTAGQVYDDMESAMKFLTKLYRKNIFYRMDTWHIFSEAKMDPVLFFHMFKDLVVSVRCRSRDASQDVSGPLAASSCNYPEFLKSLVKNNYRGHI
;
A
#
# COMPACT_ATOMS: atom_id res chain seq x y z
N MET A 1 30.75 -8.80 7.58
CA MET A 1 29.34 -8.82 7.15
C MET A 1 29.20 -7.70 6.15
N GLU A 2 29.00 -8.01 4.87
CA GLU A 2 28.82 -7.00 3.83
C GLU A 2 27.52 -6.22 4.08
N SER A 3 27.54 -4.91 3.85
CA SER A 3 26.34 -4.10 4.01
C SER A 3 25.33 -4.44 2.91
N LEU A 4 24.03 -4.49 3.24
CA LEU A 4 22.96 -4.73 2.26
C LEU A 4 23.04 -3.74 1.08
N LYS A 5 23.46 -2.50 1.36
CA LYS A 5 23.68 -1.47 0.34
C LYS A 5 24.69 -1.89 -0.72
N LEU A 6 25.85 -2.40 -0.29
CA LEU A 6 26.89 -2.91 -1.20
C LEU A 6 26.36 -4.06 -2.06
N LEU A 7 25.62 -5.00 -1.45
CA LEU A 7 25.04 -6.12 -2.19
C LEU A 7 24.03 -5.68 -3.26
N LEU A 8 23.20 -4.68 -2.96
CA LEU A 8 22.26 -4.11 -3.94
C LEU A 8 22.99 -3.42 -5.09
N GLU A 9 24.03 -2.64 -4.77
CA GLU A 9 24.86 -1.91 -5.75
C GLU A 9 25.62 -2.88 -6.68
N GLU A 10 26.30 -3.88 -6.12
CA GLU A 10 27.05 -4.89 -6.87
C GLU A 10 26.15 -5.74 -7.76
N SER A 11 24.97 -6.09 -7.23
CA SER A 11 23.97 -6.88 -7.97
C SER A 11 23.21 -6.05 -9.00
N LYS A 12 23.40 -4.72 -9.03
CA LYS A 12 22.63 -3.78 -9.86
C LYS A 12 21.11 -3.94 -9.69
N LEU A 13 20.69 -4.36 -8.49
CA LEU A 13 19.28 -4.52 -8.16
C LEU A 13 18.74 -3.21 -7.63
N LEU A 14 17.59 -2.80 -8.15
CA LEU A 14 16.81 -1.71 -7.59
C LEU A 14 15.84 -2.27 -6.56
N TYR A 15 15.75 -1.63 -5.40
CA TYR A 15 14.74 -1.94 -4.40
C TYR A 15 13.77 -0.75 -4.31
N PRO A 16 12.72 -0.74 -5.15
CA PRO A 16 11.90 0.47 -5.36
C PRO A 16 10.91 0.74 -4.23
N GLU A 17 10.56 -0.27 -3.44
CA GLU A 17 9.49 -0.21 -2.46
C GLU A 17 9.84 -1.05 -1.23
N PHE A 18 9.69 -0.47 -0.05
CA PHE A 18 9.69 -1.20 1.21
C PHE A 18 8.26 -1.36 1.73
N LEU A 19 7.86 -2.59 2.02
CA LEU A 19 6.57 -2.90 2.63
C LEU A 19 6.73 -3.07 4.14
N GLY A 20 6.12 -2.19 4.92
CA GLY A 20 6.12 -2.24 6.38
C GLY A 20 4.73 -2.46 6.97
N SER A 21 4.66 -3.08 8.13
CA SER A 21 3.41 -3.41 8.83
C SER A 21 3.39 -2.74 10.20
N TYR A 22 2.40 -1.88 10.46
CA TYR A 22 2.37 -1.01 11.64
C TYR A 22 1.01 -1.05 12.33
N ARG A 23 1.00 -0.86 13.66
CA ARG A 23 -0.20 -0.95 14.51
C ARG A 23 -0.54 0.41 15.11
N PHE A 24 -0.95 1.35 14.27
CA PHE A 24 -1.19 2.74 14.67
C PHE A 24 -2.31 2.90 15.69
N ILE A 25 -3.22 1.93 15.80
CA ILE A 25 -4.32 1.97 16.76
C ILE A 25 -3.89 1.35 18.09
N ARG A 26 -3.28 0.16 18.08
CA ARG A 26 -2.95 -0.58 19.31
C ARG A 26 -1.61 -0.21 19.93
N GLN A 27 -0.63 0.18 19.12
CA GLN A 27 0.76 0.43 19.53
C GLN A 27 1.28 1.70 18.84
N ASN A 28 0.55 2.80 19.01
CA ASN A 28 0.78 4.03 18.24
C ASN A 28 2.21 4.55 18.38
N LYS A 29 2.73 4.66 19.61
CA LYS A 29 4.07 5.22 19.88
C LYS A 29 5.18 4.34 19.30
N GLU A 30 5.07 3.02 19.49
CA GLU A 30 6.03 2.05 18.98
C GLU A 30 6.01 2.02 17.46
N SER A 31 4.82 2.00 16.85
CA SER A 31 4.64 2.01 15.40
C SER A 31 5.21 3.28 14.76
N ILE A 32 5.04 4.44 15.41
CA ILE A 32 5.61 5.71 14.94
C ILE A 32 7.13 5.72 15.06
N LYS A 33 7.69 5.18 16.14
CA LYS A 33 9.14 5.03 16.28
C LYS A 33 9.71 4.12 15.20
N GLU A 34 9.04 3.00 14.94
CA GLU A 34 9.47 2.00 13.96
C GLU A 34 9.41 2.53 12.52
N ILE A 35 8.28 3.13 12.11
CA ILE A 35 8.16 3.66 10.75
C ILE A 35 9.16 4.78 10.48
N ARG A 36 9.48 5.63 11.48
CA ARG A 36 10.52 6.65 11.34
C ARG A 36 11.90 6.05 11.12
N ALA A 37 12.23 4.98 11.84
CA ALA A 37 13.48 4.26 11.63
C ALA A 37 13.55 3.65 10.22
N HIS A 38 12.45 3.06 9.74
CA HIS A 38 12.38 2.54 8.37
C HIS A 38 12.44 3.63 7.30
N ILE A 39 11.80 4.79 7.51
CA ILE A 39 11.91 5.94 6.60
C ILE A 39 13.36 6.41 6.49
N ALA A 40 14.07 6.57 7.62
CA ALA A 40 15.46 6.97 7.61
C ALA A 40 16.35 5.94 6.88
N ALA A 41 16.17 4.65 7.17
CA ALA A 41 16.91 3.59 6.49
C ALA A 41 16.61 3.54 4.98
N CYS A 42 15.35 3.74 4.58
CA CYS A 42 14.96 3.80 3.18
C CYS A 42 15.61 4.98 2.46
N ALA A 43 15.68 6.15 3.10
CA ALA A 43 16.37 7.31 2.55
C ALA A 43 17.87 7.05 2.35
N GLU A 44 18.55 6.38 3.30
CA GLU A 44 19.96 6.00 3.19
C GLU A 44 20.24 4.98 2.06
N LEU A 45 19.27 4.10 1.82
CA LEU A 45 19.29 3.07 0.77
C LEU A 45 18.77 3.58 -0.58
N GLY A 46 18.24 4.81 -0.66
CA GLY A 46 17.68 5.37 -1.88
C GLY A 46 16.36 4.72 -2.32
N ILE A 47 15.63 4.11 -1.39
CA ILE A 47 14.32 3.48 -1.64
C ILE A 47 13.26 4.59 -1.63
N PRO A 48 12.58 4.91 -2.74
CA PRO A 48 11.73 6.10 -2.82
C PRO A 48 10.32 5.93 -2.24
N LEU A 49 9.87 4.69 -2.03
CA LEU A 49 8.49 4.36 -1.65
C LEU A 49 8.48 3.44 -0.43
N ILE A 50 7.64 3.79 0.55
CA ILE A 50 7.25 2.89 1.61
C ILE A 50 5.74 2.64 1.51
N SER A 51 5.36 1.37 1.45
CA SER A 51 3.98 0.94 1.53
C SER A 51 3.69 0.45 2.95
N ILE A 52 2.59 0.93 3.51
CA ILE A 52 2.19 0.68 4.88
C ILE A 52 0.99 -0.26 4.89
N TYR A 53 1.14 -1.39 5.55
CA TYR A 53 0.06 -2.26 5.98
C TYR A 53 -0.36 -1.89 7.42
N SER A 54 -1.66 -1.74 7.69
CA SER A 54 -2.15 -1.56 9.07
C SER A 54 -2.44 -2.92 9.70
N ASP A 55 -1.54 -3.41 10.56
CA ASP A 55 -1.70 -4.69 11.28
C ASP A 55 -2.47 -4.55 12.58
N ASP A 56 -3.47 -3.68 12.59
CA ASP A 56 -4.36 -3.52 13.71
C ASP A 56 -5.44 -4.62 13.77
N ARG A 57 -5.24 -5.75 13.05
CA ARG A 57 -6.17 -6.87 12.79
C ARG A 57 -7.32 -6.93 13.79
N ARG A 58 -8.48 -6.50 13.31
CA ARG A 58 -9.79 -6.73 13.91
C ARG A 58 -10.70 -7.12 12.79
N ASN A 59 -11.35 -8.29 12.90
CA ASN A 59 -12.52 -8.65 12.10
C ASN A 59 -13.71 -7.72 12.46
N LYS A 60 -13.59 -6.41 12.27
CA LYS A 60 -14.64 -5.48 12.65
C LYS A 60 -14.96 -4.54 11.49
N LYS A 61 -16.14 -4.77 10.93
CA LYS A 61 -16.95 -3.82 10.17
C LYS A 61 -17.16 -2.47 10.87
N ASN A 62 -16.82 -2.35 12.18
CA ASN A 62 -17.06 -1.18 13.01
C ASN A 62 -15.77 -0.74 13.72
N VAL A 63 -15.02 0.14 13.07
CA VAL A 63 -13.92 0.92 13.65
C VAL A 63 -14.55 2.10 14.39
N THR A 64 -14.18 2.36 15.64
CA THR A 64 -14.73 3.52 16.37
C THR A 64 -14.15 4.83 15.83
N GLU A 65 -14.80 5.96 16.08
CA GLU A 65 -14.27 7.27 15.67
C GLU A 65 -12.90 7.54 16.31
N ASP A 66 -12.72 7.18 17.59
CA ASP A 66 -11.43 7.31 18.30
C ASP A 66 -10.31 6.50 17.62
N GLU A 67 -10.64 5.29 17.16
CA GLU A 67 -9.70 4.41 16.46
C GLU A 67 -9.35 4.93 15.07
N SER A 68 -10.35 5.46 14.36
CA SER A 68 -10.15 6.19 13.11
C SER A 68 -9.23 7.39 13.32
N ASP A 69 -9.40 8.13 14.41
CA ASP A 69 -8.58 9.28 14.76
C ASP A 69 -7.15 8.89 15.12
N LEU A 70 -6.94 7.76 15.80
CA LEU A 70 -5.60 7.24 16.07
C LEU A 70 -4.87 6.83 14.79
N LEU A 71 -5.57 6.13 13.88
CA LEU A 71 -5.01 5.76 12.59
C LEU A 71 -4.67 6.99 11.74
N ARG A 72 -5.57 7.98 11.65
CA ARG A 72 -5.33 9.25 10.94
C ARG A 72 -4.12 9.98 11.51
N ARG A 73 -4.01 10.07 12.83
CA ARG A 73 -2.87 10.72 13.49
C ARG A 73 -1.57 10.02 13.16
N GLY A 74 -1.52 8.70 13.29
CA GLY A 74 -0.32 7.92 13.01
C GLY A 74 0.14 8.05 11.56
N LEU A 75 -0.78 7.87 10.61
CA LEU A 75 -0.50 8.02 9.19
C LEU A 75 -0.04 9.45 8.83
N ARG A 76 -0.66 10.49 9.41
CA ARG A 76 -0.25 11.89 9.17
C ARG A 76 1.15 12.19 9.69
N GLU A 77 1.48 11.67 10.87
CA GLU A 77 2.81 11.87 11.46
C GLU A 77 3.89 11.15 10.66
N ALA A 78 3.63 9.92 10.21
CA ALA A 78 4.50 9.20 9.30
C ALA A 78 4.67 9.94 7.96
N SER A 79 3.58 10.43 7.38
CA SER A 79 3.55 11.18 6.11
C SER A 79 4.40 12.45 6.13
N HIS A 80 4.37 13.20 7.22
CA HIS A 80 5.25 14.36 7.38
C HIS A 80 6.72 13.95 7.41
N PHE A 81 7.06 12.97 8.24
CA PHE A 81 8.43 12.54 8.38
C PHE A 81 8.98 11.95 7.07
N ALA A 82 8.15 11.24 6.31
CA ALA A 82 8.51 10.73 4.99
C ALA A 82 8.75 11.85 3.97
N ALA A 83 7.88 12.88 3.97
CA ALA A 83 8.04 14.04 3.09
C ALA A 83 9.37 14.78 3.35
N ASP A 84 9.77 14.92 4.62
CA ASP A 84 11.06 15.53 5.00
C ASP A 84 12.27 14.73 4.46
N HIS A 85 12.09 13.45 4.13
CA HIS A 85 13.11 12.56 3.59
C HIS A 85 12.92 12.24 2.09
N ASN A 86 12.01 12.94 1.41
CA ASN A 86 11.63 12.67 0.01
C ASN A 86 11.14 11.23 -0.24
N ILE A 87 10.50 10.63 0.76
CA ILE A 87 9.89 9.30 0.67
C ILE A 87 8.39 9.44 0.41
N ILE A 88 7.91 8.70 -0.57
CA ILE A 88 6.46 8.55 -0.81
C ILE A 88 5.92 7.51 0.18
N LEU A 89 4.81 7.83 0.84
CA LEU A 89 4.06 6.85 1.61
C LEU A 89 2.78 6.43 0.88
N ALA A 90 2.62 5.12 0.72
CA ALA A 90 1.41 4.51 0.20
C ALA A 90 0.74 3.66 1.27
N TRP A 91 -0.58 3.71 1.34
CA TRP A 91 -1.35 2.82 2.20
C TRP A 91 -1.77 1.58 1.42
N ASP A 92 -1.49 0.39 1.95
CA ASP A 92 -1.82 -0.91 1.38
C ASP A 92 -3.11 -1.44 2.04
N LEU A 93 -4.23 -1.29 1.31
CA LEU A 93 -5.53 -1.78 1.75
C LEU A 93 -5.65 -3.27 1.45
N THR A 94 -5.85 -4.06 2.49
CA THR A 94 -6.07 -5.51 2.37
C THR A 94 -7.21 -5.96 3.25
N ALA A 95 -7.80 -7.11 2.91
CA ALA A 95 -8.87 -7.74 3.67
C ALA A 95 -8.51 -7.93 5.16
N GLY A 96 -9.49 -7.72 6.05
CA GLY A 96 -9.31 -7.91 7.50
C GLY A 96 -8.54 -6.77 8.20
N GLN A 97 -8.27 -5.68 7.48
CA GLN A 97 -7.77 -4.43 8.06
C GLN A 97 -8.91 -3.50 8.48
N VAL A 98 -8.53 -2.43 9.16
CA VAL A 98 -9.38 -1.27 9.43
C VAL A 98 -9.71 -0.62 8.09
N TYR A 99 -11.01 -0.60 7.73
CA TYR A 99 -11.51 -0.25 6.39
C TYR A 99 -11.20 -1.29 5.31
N ASP A 100 -11.65 -2.52 5.52
CA ASP A 100 -11.52 -3.63 4.56
C ASP A 100 -12.55 -3.55 3.40
N ASP A 101 -13.54 -2.67 3.49
CA ASP A 101 -14.38 -2.28 2.37
C ASP A 101 -13.87 -1.02 1.67
N MET A 102 -13.85 -1.05 0.33
CA MET A 102 -13.26 0.03 -0.47
C MET A 102 -14.01 1.36 -0.31
N GLU A 103 -15.32 1.35 -0.06
CA GLU A 103 -16.08 2.58 0.13
C GLU A 103 -15.59 3.33 1.38
N SER A 104 -15.46 2.63 2.50
CA SER A 104 -14.99 3.21 3.75
C SER A 104 -13.51 3.57 3.69
N ALA A 105 -12.69 2.78 2.99
CA ALA A 105 -11.28 3.08 2.81
C ALA A 105 -11.05 4.33 1.94
N MET A 106 -11.84 4.51 0.87
CA MET A 106 -11.78 5.71 0.06
C MET A 106 -12.38 6.93 0.77
N LYS A 107 -13.46 6.77 1.55
CA LYS A 107 -13.96 7.81 2.46
C LYS A 107 -12.90 8.22 3.50
N PHE A 108 -12.13 7.25 4.01
CA PHE A 108 -11.03 7.53 4.92
C PHE A 108 -9.91 8.29 4.23
N LEU A 109 -9.44 7.83 3.06
CA LEU A 109 -8.39 8.49 2.28
C LEU A 109 -8.76 9.92 1.89
N THR A 110 -10.00 10.14 1.44
CA THR A 110 -10.48 11.50 1.11
C THR A 110 -10.55 12.42 2.34
N LYS A 111 -10.89 11.89 3.52
CA LYS A 111 -10.83 12.64 4.80
C LYS A 111 -9.42 12.82 5.36
N LEU A 112 -8.46 12.01 4.93
CA LEU A 112 -7.07 12.10 5.39
C LEU A 112 -6.42 13.43 4.96
N TYR A 113 -7.02 14.15 4.00
CA TYR A 113 -6.84 15.57 3.65
C TYR A 113 -5.39 16.07 3.63
N ARG A 114 -4.46 15.24 3.15
CA ARG A 114 -3.08 15.64 2.85
C ARG A 114 -2.58 14.99 1.57
N LYS A 115 -1.81 15.76 0.80
CA LYS A 115 -1.24 15.42 -0.52
C LYS A 115 -0.15 14.32 -0.49
N ASN A 116 0.15 13.73 0.67
CA ASN A 116 1.39 12.98 0.89
C ASN A 116 1.14 11.54 1.36
N ILE A 117 -0.10 11.05 1.27
CA ILE A 117 -0.42 9.64 1.49
C ILE A 117 -1.16 9.16 0.25
N PHE A 118 -0.52 8.24 -0.43
CA PHE A 118 -0.98 7.62 -1.66
C PHE A 118 -1.56 6.24 -1.38
N TYR A 119 -1.96 5.55 -2.44
CA TYR A 119 -2.55 4.23 -2.38
C TYR A 119 -1.68 3.21 -3.11
N ARG A 120 -1.49 2.05 -2.48
CA ARG A 120 -0.97 0.85 -3.11
C ARG A 120 -2.13 -0.07 -3.46
N MET A 121 -2.34 -0.26 -4.75
CA MET A 121 -3.49 -0.98 -5.29
C MET A 121 -3.23 -2.49 -5.34
N ASP A 122 -3.91 -3.28 -4.51
CA ASP A 122 -3.91 -4.75 -4.63
C ASP A 122 -5.06 -5.22 -5.53
N THR A 123 -4.72 -5.56 -6.77
CA THR A 123 -5.69 -5.93 -7.82
C THR A 123 -6.56 -7.12 -7.46
N TRP A 124 -6.00 -8.13 -6.79
CA TRP A 124 -6.76 -9.28 -6.34
C TRP A 124 -7.74 -8.90 -5.24
N HIS A 125 -7.32 -8.07 -4.28
CA HIS A 125 -8.22 -7.64 -3.20
C HIS A 125 -9.44 -6.89 -3.75
N ILE A 126 -9.22 -6.01 -4.72
CA ILE A 126 -10.27 -5.26 -5.40
C ILE A 126 -11.23 -6.20 -6.15
N PHE A 127 -10.67 -7.16 -6.89
CA PHE A 127 -11.46 -8.13 -7.64
C PHE A 127 -12.22 -9.12 -6.73
N SER A 128 -11.57 -9.71 -5.74
CA SER A 128 -12.09 -10.83 -4.96
C SER A 128 -12.93 -10.38 -3.77
N GLU A 129 -12.52 -9.35 -3.04
CA GLU A 129 -13.18 -8.93 -1.79
C GLU A 129 -14.12 -7.77 -2.06
N ALA A 130 -13.64 -6.73 -2.74
CA ALA A 130 -14.46 -5.58 -3.08
C ALA A 130 -15.45 -5.84 -4.23
N LYS A 131 -15.30 -6.99 -4.92
CA LYS A 131 -16.13 -7.42 -6.07
C LYS A 131 -16.22 -6.33 -7.15
N MET A 132 -15.13 -5.60 -7.37
CA MET A 132 -15.03 -4.50 -8.34
C MET A 132 -14.03 -4.83 -9.44
N ASP A 133 -14.28 -4.33 -10.64
CA ASP A 133 -13.30 -4.38 -11.74
C ASP A 133 -12.08 -3.51 -11.41
N PRO A 134 -10.85 -4.08 -11.35
CA PRO A 134 -9.62 -3.32 -11.12
C PRO A 134 -9.38 -2.19 -12.13
N VAL A 135 -9.83 -2.33 -13.39
CA VAL A 135 -9.71 -1.26 -14.40
C VAL A 135 -10.55 -0.04 -13.99
N LEU A 136 -11.81 -0.28 -13.63
CA LEU A 136 -12.73 0.76 -13.18
C LEU A 136 -12.19 1.43 -11.91
N PHE A 137 -11.74 0.63 -10.93
CA PHE A 137 -11.16 1.15 -9.70
C PHE A 137 -9.95 2.05 -9.99
N PHE A 138 -9.02 1.59 -10.82
CA PHE A 138 -7.84 2.38 -11.18
C PHE A 138 -8.25 3.71 -11.81
N HIS A 139 -9.22 3.74 -12.74
CA HIS A 139 -9.67 4.99 -13.35
C HIS A 139 -10.27 5.98 -12.33
N MET A 140 -10.97 5.49 -11.31
CA MET A 140 -11.55 6.34 -10.26
C MET A 140 -10.48 6.98 -9.36
N PHE A 141 -9.34 6.30 -9.16
CA PHE A 141 -8.34 6.70 -8.15
C PHE A 141 -6.92 6.82 -8.69
N LYS A 142 -6.73 6.87 -10.00
CA LYS A 142 -5.40 6.82 -10.67
C LYS A 142 -4.40 7.84 -10.13
N ASP A 143 -4.86 9.03 -9.74
CA ASP A 143 -3.99 10.11 -9.25
C ASP A 143 -3.48 9.85 -7.82
N LEU A 144 -4.09 8.88 -7.11
CA LEU A 144 -3.66 8.43 -5.80
C LEU A 144 -2.85 7.14 -5.86
N VAL A 145 -2.89 6.39 -6.95
CA VAL A 145 -2.21 5.08 -7.06
C VAL A 145 -0.74 5.30 -7.43
N VAL A 146 0.19 4.87 -6.57
CA VAL A 146 1.65 5.00 -6.81
C VAL A 146 2.38 3.66 -6.94
N SER A 147 1.74 2.59 -6.49
CA SER A 147 2.20 1.21 -6.68
C SER A 147 0.99 0.31 -6.87
N VAL A 148 1.17 -0.72 -7.68
CA VAL A 148 0.18 -1.75 -7.96
C VAL A 148 0.78 -3.08 -7.57
N ARG A 149 0.00 -3.92 -6.88
CA ARG A 149 0.33 -5.31 -6.64
C ARG A 149 -0.54 -6.18 -7.53
N CYS A 150 0.09 -6.88 -8.47
CA CYS A 150 -0.54 -7.94 -9.23
C CYS A 150 -0.33 -9.28 -8.51
N ARG A 151 -1.41 -10.01 -8.21
CA ARG A 151 -1.32 -11.38 -7.68
C ARG A 151 -2.43 -12.28 -8.23
N SER A 152 -2.07 -13.50 -8.58
CA SER A 152 -3.06 -14.52 -8.93
C SER A 152 -3.32 -15.39 -7.72
N ARG A 153 -4.58 -15.52 -7.34
CA ARG A 153 -5.04 -16.60 -6.49
C ARG A 153 -6.10 -17.39 -7.23
N ASP A 154 -6.05 -18.69 -7.07
CA ASP A 154 -7.18 -19.53 -7.44
C ASP A 154 -8.32 -19.23 -6.45
N ALA A 155 -9.45 -18.75 -6.97
CA ALA A 155 -10.64 -18.45 -6.19
C ALA A 155 -11.16 -19.66 -5.38
N SER A 156 -10.75 -20.88 -5.76
CA SER A 156 -11.17 -22.14 -5.13
C SER A 156 -10.18 -22.72 -4.12
N GLN A 157 -8.90 -22.30 -4.10
CA GLN A 157 -7.87 -22.98 -3.28
C GLN A 157 -6.98 -22.08 -2.43
N ASP A 158 -7.11 -20.75 -2.48
CA ASP A 158 -6.20 -19.80 -1.81
C ASP A 158 -4.70 -20.03 -2.16
N VAL A 159 -4.43 -20.76 -3.24
CA VAL A 159 -3.08 -21.04 -3.75
C VAL A 159 -2.69 -19.90 -4.68
N SER A 160 -1.47 -19.40 -4.49
CA SER A 160 -0.89 -18.39 -5.39
C SER A 160 -0.44 -19.07 -6.68
N GLY A 161 -0.85 -18.52 -7.82
CA GLY A 161 -0.56 -19.07 -9.15
C GLY A 161 0.13 -18.06 -10.08
N PRO A 162 0.41 -18.45 -11.33
CA PRO A 162 0.82 -17.51 -12.37
C PRO A 162 -0.25 -16.45 -12.64
N LEU A 163 0.15 -15.21 -12.94
CA LEU A 163 -0.78 -14.12 -13.33
C LEU A 163 -1.65 -14.50 -14.53
N ALA A 164 -1.11 -15.27 -15.47
CA ALA A 164 -1.82 -15.76 -16.65
C ALA A 164 -3.00 -16.70 -16.33
N ALA A 165 -2.99 -17.34 -15.15
CA ALA A 165 -4.05 -18.22 -14.69
C ALA A 165 -5.06 -17.52 -13.76
N SER A 166 -4.92 -16.21 -13.56
CA SER A 166 -5.82 -15.46 -12.69
C SER A 166 -7.19 -15.25 -13.32
N SER A 167 -8.23 -15.25 -12.49
CA SER A 167 -9.57 -14.80 -12.89
C SER A 167 -9.63 -13.29 -13.17
N CYS A 168 -8.64 -12.51 -12.73
CA CYS A 168 -8.53 -11.09 -13.06
C CYS A 168 -7.97 -10.92 -14.49
N ASN A 169 -8.60 -10.08 -15.32
CA ASN A 169 -8.16 -9.80 -16.68
C ASN A 169 -6.93 -8.87 -16.72
N TYR A 170 -5.77 -9.40 -16.30
CA TYR A 170 -4.51 -8.64 -16.26
C TYR A 170 -4.10 -8.04 -17.61
N PRO A 171 -4.26 -8.71 -18.78
CA PRO A 171 -3.96 -8.08 -20.06
C PRO A 171 -4.74 -6.77 -20.29
N GLU A 172 -6.02 -6.72 -19.94
CA GLU A 172 -6.82 -5.50 -20.05
C GLU A 172 -6.39 -4.44 -19.04
N PHE A 173 -6.14 -4.85 -17.79
CA PHE A 173 -5.67 -3.96 -16.74
C PHE A 173 -4.32 -3.32 -17.07
N LEU A 174 -3.33 -4.10 -17.50
CA LEU A 174 -2.02 -3.59 -17.92
C LEU A 174 -2.13 -2.65 -19.13
N LYS A 175 -3.01 -2.96 -20.11
CA LYS A 175 -3.31 -2.04 -21.23
C LYS A 175 -3.88 -0.72 -20.72
N SER A 176 -4.72 -0.76 -19.69
CA SER A 176 -5.27 0.44 -19.06
C SER A 176 -4.18 1.30 -18.39
N LEU A 177 -3.26 0.67 -17.64
CA LEU A 177 -2.11 1.36 -17.06
C LEU A 177 -1.27 2.09 -18.13
N VAL A 178 -0.95 1.39 -19.22
CA VAL A 178 -0.18 1.95 -20.35
C VAL A 178 -0.93 3.12 -21.01
N LYS A 179 -2.22 2.97 -21.31
CA LYS A 179 -3.05 4.03 -21.91
C LYS A 179 -3.12 5.29 -21.06
N ASN A 180 -3.04 5.15 -19.73
CA ASN A 180 -3.05 6.25 -18.79
C ASN A 180 -1.65 6.79 -18.45
N ASN A 181 -0.60 6.34 -19.14
CA ASN A 181 0.79 6.72 -18.87
C ASN A 181 1.21 6.48 -17.41
N TYR A 182 0.74 5.40 -16.79
CA TYR A 182 1.12 5.04 -15.43
C TYR A 182 2.64 4.84 -15.33
N ARG A 183 3.28 5.48 -14.34
CA ARG A 183 4.73 5.44 -14.10
C ARG A 183 5.13 4.83 -12.76
N GLY A 184 4.14 4.41 -11.96
CA GLY A 184 4.39 3.76 -10.69
C GLY A 184 4.86 2.31 -10.86
N HIS A 185 5.09 1.64 -9.73
CA HIS A 185 5.58 0.27 -9.69
C HIS A 185 4.43 -0.73 -9.85
N ILE A 186 4.71 -1.91 -10.41
CA ILE A 186 3.78 -3.04 -10.60
C ILE A 186 4.39 -4.29 -9.98
#